data_AF-A0A519YQP3-F1
#
_entry.id   AF-A0A519YQP3-F1
#
_cell.length_a   1.000
_cell.length_b   1.000
_cell.length_c   1.000
_cell.angle_alpha   90.00
_cell.angle_beta   90.00
_cell.angle_gamma   90.00
#
_symmetry.space_group_name_H-M   'P 1'
#
loop_
_entity.id
_entity.type
_entity.pdbx_description
1 polymer ?
#
loop_
_entity_poly.entity_id
_entity_poly.type
_entity_poly.pdbx_seq_one_letter_code
_entity_poly.pdbx_strand_id
1 'polypeptide(L)'
;LKYHIQLKEQKNGLTILPAFRPDKAMNVDDTDGFNNYLKALEKATNISITSYTHYLNALKNRHDFFAANNCSVSDHGLEQIYAEDYTDNEIRGYFDKLRSGTELTLAENRQFKSAMLILFAQWDAEKGWTQQYHLGAIRNNNGRAMQQLGADTGWDSIGSFNHGKPLSKFLNKLDKENKLTKTILYNLNPADNELMATMIGNFNDGSKEGKIQWGSAWWFLDQKDGMTKQINALSNMGLLSKFVGMLTDSRSFLSFPRHEYFRRLLCNIFGEEIENGELPNNIEWTGKVIQDICFNNAKKYFNW
;
A
#
# COMPACT_ATOMS: atom_id res chain seq x y z
N LEU A 1 18.22 -2.75 7.28
CA LEU A 1 17.74 -1.60 8.07
C LEU A 1 18.86 -0.90 8.87
N LYS A 2 20.14 -0.95 8.44
CA LYS A 2 21.28 -0.38 9.19
C LYS A 2 21.06 1.07 9.64
N TYR A 3 20.61 1.94 8.73
CA TYR A 3 20.43 3.36 9.04
C TYR A 3 19.24 3.63 9.98
N HIS A 4 18.17 2.83 9.93
CA HIS A 4 17.06 2.96 10.87
C HIS A 4 17.52 2.63 12.30
N ILE A 5 18.35 1.60 12.45
CA ILE A 5 18.96 1.24 13.75
C ILE A 5 19.84 2.38 14.25
N GLN A 6 20.71 2.92 13.39
CA GLN A 6 21.59 4.03 13.73
C GLN A 6 20.80 5.30 14.14
N LEU A 7 19.72 5.62 13.42
CA LEU A 7 18.89 6.79 13.71
C LEU A 7 18.07 6.61 14.99
N LYS A 8 17.64 5.39 15.29
CA LYS A 8 16.94 5.04 16.54
C LYS A 8 17.77 5.33 17.80
N GLU A 9 19.10 5.30 17.69
CA GLU A 9 20.03 5.56 18.80
C GLU A 9 20.25 7.07 19.05
N GLN A 10 19.81 7.95 18.14
CA GLN A 10 19.98 9.39 18.29
C GLN A 10 18.98 9.97 19.28
N LYS A 11 19.48 10.67 20.32
CA LYS A 11 18.63 11.42 21.25
C LYS A 11 18.05 12.65 20.55
N ASN A 12 16.74 12.88 20.72
CA ASN A 12 15.99 14.01 20.16
C ASN A 12 15.95 14.08 18.61
N GLY A 13 16.13 12.94 17.92
CA GLY A 13 15.98 12.85 16.47
C GLY A 13 14.52 12.75 16.01
N LEU A 14 14.29 12.95 14.70
CA LEU A 14 13.00 12.65 14.07
C LEU A 14 12.76 11.13 14.08
N THR A 15 11.51 10.72 14.31
CA THR A 15 11.10 9.33 14.21
C THR A 15 11.14 8.89 12.74
N ILE A 16 12.06 7.97 12.40
CA ILE A 16 12.22 7.42 11.05
C ILE A 16 12.00 5.91 11.14
N LEU A 17 10.87 5.44 10.62
CA LEU A 17 10.44 4.04 10.69
C LEU A 17 10.48 3.38 9.31
N PRO A 18 10.84 2.09 9.22
CA PRO A 18 10.78 1.36 7.97
C PRO A 18 9.34 0.94 7.63
N ALA A 19 9.07 0.80 6.33
CA ALA A 19 7.89 0.14 5.79
C ALA A 19 8.30 -1.15 5.08
N PHE A 20 7.54 -2.23 5.25
CA PHE A 20 7.82 -3.51 4.61
C PHE A 20 7.17 -3.59 3.22
N ARG A 21 7.99 -3.65 2.16
CA ARG A 21 7.51 -3.69 0.77
C ARG A 21 8.02 -4.94 0.03
N PRO A 22 7.23 -6.04 0.00
CA PRO A 22 7.66 -7.32 -0.55
C PRO A 22 7.33 -7.52 -2.03
N ASP A 23 7.16 -6.47 -2.84
CA ASP A 23 6.78 -6.57 -4.27
C ASP A 23 7.64 -7.60 -5.04
N LYS A 24 8.96 -7.56 -4.86
CA LYS A 24 9.89 -8.51 -5.52
C LYS A 24 9.76 -9.96 -5.04
N ALA A 25 9.20 -10.19 -3.86
CA ALA A 25 8.96 -11.52 -3.30
C ALA A 25 7.76 -12.23 -3.97
N MET A 26 6.91 -11.50 -4.68
CA MET A 26 5.80 -12.09 -5.42
C MET A 26 5.90 -11.86 -6.92
N ASN A 27 6.84 -11.04 -7.37
CA ASN A 27 7.07 -10.81 -8.79
C ASN A 27 7.74 -12.03 -9.43
N VAL A 28 6.91 -12.85 -10.08
CA VAL A 28 7.30 -14.05 -10.83
C VAL A 28 7.02 -13.89 -12.33
N ASP A 29 6.88 -12.64 -12.80
CA ASP A 29 6.77 -12.32 -14.24
C ASP A 29 8.12 -12.50 -14.96
N ASP A 30 9.22 -12.41 -14.21
CA ASP A 30 10.58 -12.67 -14.65
C ASP A 30 11.20 -13.73 -13.71
N THR A 31 11.29 -14.97 -14.21
CA THR A 31 11.81 -16.11 -13.44
C THR A 31 13.27 -15.91 -13.03
N ASP A 32 14.11 -15.32 -13.89
CA ASP A 32 15.51 -15.07 -13.58
C ASP A 32 15.65 -13.96 -12.54
N GLY A 33 14.88 -12.88 -12.69
CA GLY A 33 14.74 -11.82 -11.71
C GLY A 33 14.32 -12.34 -10.34
N PHE A 34 13.33 -13.24 -10.30
CA PHE A 34 12.87 -13.88 -9.07
C PHE A 34 13.96 -14.74 -8.42
N ASN A 35 14.66 -15.59 -9.18
CA ASN A 35 15.76 -16.40 -8.65
C ASN A 35 16.94 -15.56 -8.15
N ASN A 36 17.22 -14.42 -8.79
CA ASN A 36 18.22 -13.47 -8.30
C ASN A 36 17.78 -12.79 -7.00
N TYR A 37 16.49 -12.47 -6.86
CA TYR A 37 15.92 -12.02 -5.59
C TYR A 37 16.08 -13.07 -4.49
N LEU A 38 15.81 -14.35 -4.78
CA LEU A 38 16.00 -15.43 -3.79
C LEU A 38 17.44 -15.53 -3.31
N LYS A 39 18.43 -15.48 -4.21
CA LYS A 39 19.87 -15.46 -3.81
C LYS A 39 20.19 -14.30 -2.87
N ALA A 40 19.62 -13.12 -3.13
CA ALA A 40 19.80 -11.96 -2.25
C ALA A 40 19.11 -12.16 -0.89
N LEU A 41 17.93 -12.80 -0.87
CA LEU A 41 17.22 -13.15 0.36
C LEU A 41 17.97 -14.20 1.18
N GLU A 42 18.53 -15.24 0.56
CA GLU A 42 19.41 -16.23 1.20
C GLU A 42 20.58 -15.53 1.88
N LYS A 43 21.27 -14.63 1.16
CA LYS A 43 22.38 -13.85 1.72
C LYS A 43 21.95 -12.95 2.88
N ALA A 44 20.76 -12.35 2.81
CA ALA A 44 20.25 -11.44 3.84
C ALA A 44 19.74 -12.15 5.11
N THR A 45 19.44 -13.44 5.02
CA THR A 45 18.87 -14.26 6.11
C THR A 45 19.81 -15.35 6.61
N ASN A 46 20.83 -15.70 5.83
CA ASN A 46 21.66 -16.88 6.00
C ASN A 46 20.84 -18.19 6.04
N ILE A 47 19.72 -18.24 5.32
CA ILE A 47 18.86 -19.41 5.17
C ILE A 47 18.95 -19.88 3.72
N SER A 48 19.28 -21.16 3.49
CA SER A 48 19.27 -21.72 2.13
C SER A 48 17.85 -22.03 1.68
N ILE A 49 17.47 -21.56 0.49
CA ILE A 49 16.14 -21.63 -0.09
C ILE A 49 16.11 -22.72 -1.17
N THR A 50 15.94 -23.95 -0.70
CA THR A 50 15.82 -25.17 -1.53
C THR A 50 14.39 -25.70 -1.64
N SER A 51 13.44 -25.10 -0.92
CA SER A 51 12.03 -25.48 -0.94
C SER A 51 11.14 -24.27 -0.67
N TYR A 52 9.84 -24.38 -1.01
CA TYR A 52 8.86 -23.33 -0.70
C TYR A 52 8.80 -23.02 0.81
N THR A 53 8.92 -24.02 1.68
CA THR A 53 8.94 -23.79 3.12
C THR A 53 10.17 -22.99 3.56
N HIS A 54 11.36 -23.29 3.01
CA HIS A 54 12.56 -22.48 3.28
C HIS A 54 12.40 -21.04 2.80
N TYR A 55 11.75 -20.87 1.64
CA TYR A 55 11.44 -19.55 1.11
C TYR A 55 10.56 -18.73 2.07
N LEU A 56 9.45 -19.31 2.55
CA LEU A 56 8.57 -18.65 3.50
C LEU A 56 9.28 -18.35 4.82
N ASN A 57 10.11 -19.26 5.32
CA ASN A 57 10.90 -19.04 6.53
C ASN A 57 11.89 -17.87 6.38
N ALA A 58 12.54 -17.75 5.22
CA ALA A 58 13.46 -16.66 4.93
C ALA A 58 12.71 -15.31 4.85
N LEU A 59 11.55 -15.27 4.19
CA LEU A 59 10.71 -14.07 4.15
C LEU A 59 10.19 -13.69 5.54
N LYS A 60 9.69 -14.65 6.31
CA LYS A 60 9.18 -14.42 7.67
C LYS A 60 10.28 -13.91 8.59
N ASN A 61 11.50 -14.44 8.48
CA ASN A 61 12.67 -13.92 9.18
C ASN A 61 12.88 -12.42 8.89
N ARG A 62 12.74 -12.00 7.62
CA ARG A 62 12.84 -10.58 7.26
C ARG A 62 11.68 -9.77 7.80
N HIS A 63 10.44 -10.26 7.71
CA HIS A 63 9.26 -9.60 8.27
C HIS A 63 9.42 -9.35 9.77
N ASP A 64 9.80 -10.38 10.53
CA ASP A 64 10.05 -10.28 11.97
C ASP A 64 11.23 -9.34 12.29
N PHE A 65 12.27 -9.31 11.45
CA PHE A 65 13.35 -8.33 11.59
C PHE A 65 12.87 -6.88 11.38
N PHE A 66 11.94 -6.63 10.44
CA PHE A 66 11.32 -5.32 10.30
C PHE A 66 10.51 -4.97 11.56
N ALA A 67 9.74 -5.91 12.10
CA ALA A 67 8.99 -5.72 13.35
C ALA A 67 9.91 -5.36 14.53
N ALA A 68 11.03 -6.09 14.69
CA ALA A 68 12.04 -5.80 15.72
C ALA A 68 12.67 -4.39 15.58
N ASN A 69 12.54 -3.77 14.41
CA ASN A 69 13.01 -2.43 14.10
C ASN A 69 11.86 -1.41 13.97
N ASN A 70 10.78 -1.62 14.73
CA ASN A 70 9.63 -0.73 14.84
C ASN A 70 8.87 -0.49 13.52
N CYS A 71 8.97 -1.40 12.55
CA CYS A 71 8.06 -1.41 11.42
C CYS A 71 6.63 -1.64 11.93
N SER A 72 5.68 -0.88 11.40
CA SER A 72 4.26 -1.00 11.73
C SER A 72 3.35 -0.92 10.50
N VAL A 73 3.94 -0.88 9.30
CA VAL A 73 3.22 -0.75 8.04
C VAL A 73 3.85 -1.61 6.96
N SER A 74 3.02 -2.16 6.08
CA SER A 74 3.44 -2.73 4.80
C SER A 74 2.96 -1.87 3.64
N ASP A 75 3.60 -2.03 2.49
CA ASP A 75 3.24 -1.36 1.24
C ASP A 75 3.39 -2.32 0.07
N HIS A 76 2.43 -2.28 -0.85
CA HIS A 76 2.38 -3.13 -2.03
C HIS A 76 2.09 -2.29 -3.27
N GLY A 77 3.06 -2.20 -4.19
CA GLY A 77 2.89 -1.51 -5.47
C GLY A 77 2.53 -2.49 -6.57
N LEU A 78 1.26 -2.54 -6.96
CA LEU A 78 0.73 -3.57 -7.86
C LEU A 78 -0.02 -2.96 -9.03
N GLU A 79 -0.08 -3.69 -10.15
CA GLU A 79 -1.02 -3.39 -11.23
C GLU A 79 -2.46 -3.52 -10.74
N GLN A 80 -2.75 -4.62 -10.03
CA GLN A 80 -4.03 -4.93 -9.43
C GLN A 80 -3.84 -5.91 -8.26
N ILE A 81 -4.89 -6.10 -7.46
CA ILE A 81 -4.93 -7.20 -6.49
C ILE A 81 -5.10 -8.53 -7.23
N TYR A 82 -4.33 -9.54 -6.83
CA TYR A 82 -4.48 -10.92 -7.29
C TYR A 82 -5.26 -11.70 -6.24
N ALA A 83 -6.34 -12.37 -6.66
CA ALA A 83 -7.24 -13.10 -5.76
C ALA A 83 -7.76 -14.41 -6.38
N GLU A 84 -6.94 -15.08 -7.19
CA GLU A 84 -7.29 -16.39 -7.76
C GLU A 84 -7.36 -17.46 -6.66
N ASP A 85 -8.15 -18.50 -6.89
CA ASP A 85 -8.19 -19.67 -6.00
C ASP A 85 -6.99 -20.58 -6.26
N TYR A 86 -6.43 -21.15 -5.20
CA TYR A 86 -5.24 -21.98 -5.22
C TYR A 86 -5.24 -22.96 -4.05
N THR A 87 -4.43 -24.00 -4.17
CA THR A 87 -4.09 -24.95 -3.10
C THR A 87 -2.61 -24.85 -2.74
N ASP A 88 -2.24 -25.20 -1.51
CA ASP A 88 -0.84 -25.16 -1.07
C ASP A 88 0.08 -26.06 -1.92
N ASN A 89 -0.45 -27.17 -2.43
CA ASN A 89 0.30 -28.09 -3.29
C ASN A 89 0.62 -27.48 -4.65
N GLU A 90 -0.34 -26.75 -5.25
CA GLU A 90 -0.10 -26.01 -6.49
C GLU A 90 1.01 -24.98 -6.30
N ILE A 91 0.94 -24.17 -5.24
CA ILE A 91 1.93 -23.11 -4.98
C ILE A 91 3.33 -23.69 -4.75
N ARG A 92 3.44 -24.82 -4.03
CA ARG A 92 4.71 -25.55 -3.89
C ARG A 92 5.26 -25.99 -5.24
N GLY A 93 4.42 -26.58 -6.08
CA GLY A 93 4.81 -26.99 -7.43
C GLY A 93 5.25 -25.80 -8.30
N TYR A 94 4.56 -24.66 -8.21
CA TYR A 94 4.95 -23.44 -8.93
C TYR A 94 6.29 -22.90 -8.45
N PHE A 95 6.55 -22.93 -7.14
CA PHE A 95 7.85 -22.56 -6.60
C PHE A 95 8.97 -23.46 -7.14
N ASP A 96 8.76 -24.77 -7.19
CA ASP A 96 9.76 -25.71 -7.72
C ASP A 96 10.04 -25.46 -9.21
N LYS A 97 9.01 -25.19 -10.02
CA LYS A 97 9.16 -24.75 -11.43
C LYS A 97 10.00 -23.48 -11.55
N LEU A 98 9.69 -22.47 -10.74
CA LEU A 98 10.44 -21.22 -10.73
C LEU A 98 11.92 -21.46 -10.37
N ARG A 99 12.19 -22.32 -9.38
CA ARG A 99 13.58 -22.65 -8.98
C ARG A 99 14.34 -23.42 -10.06
N SER A 100 13.67 -24.20 -10.91
CA SER A 100 14.30 -24.85 -12.06
C SER A 100 14.49 -23.94 -13.27
N GLY A 101 14.12 -22.66 -13.17
CA GLY A 101 14.20 -21.70 -14.27
C GLY A 101 13.05 -21.82 -15.27
N THR A 102 11.97 -22.52 -14.90
CA THR A 102 10.79 -22.68 -15.75
C THR A 102 9.78 -21.58 -15.46
N GLU A 103 9.34 -20.90 -16.53
CA GLU A 103 8.31 -19.88 -16.44
C GLU A 103 6.96 -20.48 -16.05
N LEU A 104 6.18 -19.71 -15.28
CA LEU A 104 4.79 -20.03 -14.97
C LEU A 104 3.88 -19.55 -16.09
N THR A 105 2.80 -20.31 -16.35
CA THR A 105 1.71 -19.79 -17.16
C THR A 105 1.04 -18.60 -16.46
N LEU A 106 0.28 -17.80 -17.20
CA LEU A 106 -0.41 -16.63 -16.63
C LEU A 106 -1.34 -16.99 -15.45
N ALA A 107 -2.02 -18.14 -15.52
CA ALA A 107 -2.88 -18.61 -14.45
C ALA A 107 -2.07 -18.96 -13.19
N GLU A 108 -1.00 -19.74 -13.35
CA GLU A 108 -0.12 -20.15 -12.25
C GLU A 108 0.58 -18.94 -11.60
N ASN A 109 1.02 -17.97 -12.41
CA ASN A 109 1.60 -16.70 -11.94
C ASN A 109 0.61 -15.94 -11.05
N ARG A 110 -0.64 -15.77 -11.51
CA ARG A 110 -1.69 -15.09 -10.74
C ARG A 110 -2.04 -15.84 -9.46
N GLN A 111 -2.08 -17.17 -9.48
CA GLN A 111 -2.29 -17.99 -8.28
C GLN A 111 -1.14 -17.84 -7.28
N PHE A 112 0.11 -17.89 -7.73
CA PHE A 112 1.29 -17.64 -6.89
C PHE A 112 1.24 -16.26 -6.25
N LYS A 113 0.98 -15.21 -7.04
CA LYS A 113 0.82 -13.84 -6.53
C LYS A 113 -0.34 -13.73 -5.52
N SER A 114 -1.46 -14.39 -5.76
CA SER A 114 -2.61 -14.42 -4.85
C SER A 114 -2.24 -15.06 -3.51
N ALA A 115 -1.51 -16.18 -3.53
CA ALA A 115 -1.05 -16.85 -2.33
C ALA A 115 -0.08 -16.00 -1.51
N MET A 116 0.89 -15.37 -2.17
CA MET A 116 1.85 -14.49 -1.50
C MET A 116 1.17 -13.26 -0.87
N LEU A 117 0.21 -12.62 -1.55
CA LEU A 117 -0.53 -11.48 -1.00
C LEU A 117 -1.31 -11.85 0.26
N ILE A 118 -2.04 -12.97 0.24
CA ILE A 118 -2.78 -13.44 1.42
C ILE A 118 -1.83 -13.72 2.58
N LEU A 119 -0.70 -14.39 2.31
CA LEU A 119 0.29 -14.70 3.33
C LEU A 119 0.90 -13.45 3.96
N PHE A 120 1.28 -12.45 3.16
CA PHE A 120 1.81 -11.19 3.67
C PHE A 120 0.79 -10.45 4.53
N ALA A 121 -0.45 -10.37 4.08
CA ALA A 121 -1.52 -9.73 4.84
C ALA A 121 -1.79 -10.46 6.17
N GLN A 122 -1.72 -11.80 6.19
CA GLN A 122 -1.84 -12.58 7.43
C GLN A 122 -0.67 -12.32 8.39
N TRP A 123 0.58 -12.20 7.91
CA TRP A 123 1.71 -11.83 8.76
C TRP A 123 1.62 -10.41 9.30
N ASP A 124 1.11 -9.47 8.50
CA ASP A 124 0.82 -8.12 8.96
C ASP A 124 -0.25 -8.14 10.06
N ALA A 125 -1.25 -9.01 9.93
CA ALA A 125 -2.25 -9.24 10.98
C ALA A 125 -1.66 -9.78 12.28
N GLU A 126 -0.71 -10.72 12.20
CA GLU A 126 0.01 -11.22 13.39
C GLU A 126 0.75 -10.12 14.15
N LYS A 127 1.23 -9.08 13.44
CA LYS A 127 1.96 -7.95 14.05
C LYS A 127 1.09 -6.71 14.28
N GLY A 128 -0.19 -6.74 13.90
CA GLY A 128 -1.09 -5.58 13.97
C GLY A 128 -0.68 -4.41 13.07
N TRP A 129 0.00 -4.69 11.97
CA TRP A 129 0.46 -3.69 11.02
C TRP A 129 -0.68 -3.10 10.20
N THR A 130 -0.50 -1.87 9.73
CA THR A 130 -1.35 -1.30 8.68
C THR A 130 -0.87 -1.78 7.31
N GLN A 131 -1.78 -2.23 6.46
CA GLN A 131 -1.51 -2.66 5.09
C GLN A 131 -1.78 -1.51 4.12
N GLN A 132 -0.94 -1.34 3.09
CA GLN A 132 -1.16 -0.34 2.05
C GLN A 132 -1.07 -1.00 0.67
N TYR A 133 -2.03 -0.68 -0.21
CA TYR A 133 -2.09 -1.22 -1.56
C TYR A 133 -2.18 -0.07 -2.56
N HIS A 134 -1.08 0.16 -3.29
CA HIS A 134 -0.97 1.14 -4.36
C HIS A 134 -1.21 0.48 -5.71
N LEU A 135 -2.37 0.75 -6.31
CA LEU A 135 -2.91 -0.02 -7.43
C LEU A 135 -3.00 0.80 -8.72
N GLY A 136 -2.65 0.17 -9.85
CA GLY A 136 -3.02 0.67 -11.18
C GLY A 136 -1.91 1.30 -12.01
N ALA A 137 -0.63 1.16 -11.63
CA ALA A 137 0.48 1.61 -12.46
C ALA A 137 0.77 0.63 -13.60
N ILE A 138 0.92 1.13 -14.83
CA ILE A 138 1.61 0.41 -15.92
C ILE A 138 3.05 0.90 -15.98
N ARG A 139 4.00 -0.02 -15.85
CA ARG A 139 5.42 0.33 -15.63
C ARG A 139 6.30 -0.03 -16.83
N ASN A 140 7.43 0.68 -16.94
CA ASN A 140 8.49 0.42 -17.92
C ASN A 140 8.00 0.42 -19.38
N ASN A 141 7.05 1.31 -19.71
CA ASN A 141 6.39 1.33 -21.02
C ASN A 141 7.36 1.64 -22.19
N ASN A 142 8.50 2.27 -21.90
CA ASN A 142 9.52 2.60 -22.89
C ASN A 142 10.68 1.59 -22.82
N GLY A 143 10.63 0.55 -23.67
CA GLY A 143 11.66 -0.49 -23.71
C GLY A 143 13.08 0.01 -24.00
N ARG A 144 13.23 1.03 -24.86
CA ARG A 144 14.54 1.64 -25.15
C ARG A 144 15.13 2.31 -23.91
N ALA A 145 14.32 3.08 -23.18
CA ALA A 145 14.78 3.73 -21.96
C ALA A 145 15.04 2.72 -20.84
N MET A 146 14.24 1.66 -20.74
CA MET A 146 14.45 0.58 -19.76
C MET A 146 15.84 -0.06 -19.92
N GLN A 147 16.27 -0.31 -21.16
CA GLN A 147 17.61 -0.86 -21.43
C GLN A 147 18.75 0.09 -21.05
N GLN A 148 18.55 1.40 -21.17
CA GLN A 148 19.59 2.41 -20.95
C GLN A 148 19.65 2.94 -19.51
N LEU A 149 18.49 3.10 -18.88
CA LEU A 149 18.31 3.84 -17.63
C LEU A 149 17.74 2.97 -16.49
N GLY A 150 17.11 1.84 -16.83
CA GLY A 150 16.41 0.99 -15.87
C GLY A 150 15.07 1.57 -15.39
N ALA A 151 14.48 0.90 -14.39
CA ALA A 151 13.18 1.23 -13.81
C ALA A 151 13.19 2.56 -13.03
N ASP A 152 12.00 3.12 -12.76
CA ASP A 152 11.79 4.34 -11.98
C ASP A 152 12.44 5.60 -12.57
N THR A 153 12.49 5.69 -13.90
CA THR A 153 13.12 6.80 -14.65
C THR A 153 12.14 7.63 -15.50
N GLY A 154 10.85 7.62 -15.12
CA GLY A 154 9.81 8.49 -15.70
C GLY A 154 9.04 7.91 -16.88
N TRP A 155 9.06 6.58 -17.07
CA TRP A 155 8.41 5.87 -18.18
C TRP A 155 7.23 5.00 -17.74
N ASP A 156 6.65 5.34 -16.59
CA ASP A 156 5.47 4.70 -16.00
C ASP A 156 4.25 5.62 -16.20
N SER A 157 3.05 5.05 -16.26
CA SER A 157 1.81 5.81 -16.45
C SER A 157 0.60 5.16 -15.77
N ILE A 158 -0.54 5.84 -15.88
CA ILE A 158 -1.84 5.36 -15.40
C ILE A 158 -2.29 4.16 -16.24
N GLY A 159 -2.59 3.04 -15.59
CA GLY A 159 -3.19 1.86 -16.19
C GLY A 159 -4.71 1.81 -16.04
N SER A 160 -5.34 0.80 -16.63
CA SER A 160 -6.77 0.54 -16.52
C SER A 160 -7.00 -0.95 -16.25
N PHE A 161 -7.08 -1.32 -14.98
CA PHE A 161 -7.21 -2.70 -14.53
C PHE A 161 -8.56 -2.94 -13.85
N ASN A 162 -8.96 -4.21 -13.73
CA ASN A 162 -10.20 -4.56 -13.03
C ASN A 162 -9.95 -4.66 -11.52
N HIS A 163 -10.21 -3.58 -10.79
CA HIS A 163 -9.97 -3.54 -9.34
C HIS A 163 -11.10 -4.13 -8.50
N GLY A 164 -12.37 -3.91 -8.86
CA GLY A 164 -13.52 -4.15 -7.99
C GLY A 164 -13.64 -5.60 -7.47
N LYS A 165 -13.80 -6.58 -8.38
CA LYS A 165 -14.01 -7.98 -7.98
C LYS A 165 -12.80 -8.58 -7.25
N PRO A 166 -11.55 -8.46 -7.75
CA PRO A 166 -10.40 -9.03 -7.06
C PRO A 166 -10.17 -8.43 -5.67
N LEU A 167 -10.32 -7.11 -5.54
CA LEU A 167 -10.16 -6.42 -4.25
C LEU A 167 -11.22 -6.86 -3.24
N SER A 168 -12.49 -6.93 -3.64
CA SER A 168 -13.57 -7.46 -2.78
C SER A 168 -13.29 -8.89 -2.33
N LYS A 169 -12.87 -9.78 -3.24
CA LYS A 169 -12.56 -11.18 -2.92
C LYS A 169 -11.39 -11.29 -1.94
N PHE A 170 -10.32 -10.52 -2.15
CA PHE A 170 -9.14 -10.49 -1.29
C PHE A 170 -9.46 -10.00 0.13
N LEU A 171 -10.11 -8.84 0.24
CA LEU A 171 -10.49 -8.26 1.54
C LEU A 171 -11.44 -9.19 2.30
N ASN A 172 -12.44 -9.76 1.62
CA ASN A 172 -13.38 -10.70 2.22
C ASN A 172 -12.71 -11.99 2.71
N LYS A 173 -11.69 -12.50 2.00
CA LYS A 173 -10.94 -13.68 2.45
C LYS A 173 -10.24 -13.42 3.79
N LEU A 174 -9.60 -12.26 3.93
CA LEU A 174 -8.96 -11.86 5.18
C LEU A 174 -9.96 -11.57 6.29
N ASP A 175 -11.07 -10.90 5.97
CA ASP A 175 -12.08 -10.51 6.95
C ASP A 175 -12.81 -11.72 7.54
N LYS A 176 -13.16 -12.71 6.72
CA LYS A 176 -13.76 -13.99 7.16
C LYS A 176 -12.93 -14.75 8.20
N GLU A 177 -11.62 -14.59 8.17
CA GLU A 177 -10.69 -15.21 9.12
C GLU A 177 -10.29 -14.28 10.28
N ASN A 178 -10.91 -13.09 10.36
CA ASN A 178 -10.56 -12.01 11.28
C ASN A 178 -9.06 -11.62 11.19
N LYS A 179 -8.54 -11.62 9.95
CA LYS A 179 -7.16 -11.25 9.59
C LYS A 179 -7.08 -9.96 8.79
N LEU A 180 -8.21 -9.34 8.44
CA LEU A 180 -8.20 -8.01 7.83
C LEU A 180 -7.88 -6.95 8.89
N THR A 181 -6.74 -6.28 8.72
CA THR A 181 -6.27 -5.23 9.63
C THR A 181 -6.65 -3.84 9.12
N LYS A 182 -6.05 -2.82 9.71
CA LYS A 182 -6.06 -1.46 9.15
C LYS A 182 -5.49 -1.51 7.74
N THR A 183 -6.23 -1.04 6.75
CA THR A 183 -5.82 -1.09 5.36
C THR A 183 -6.06 0.24 4.68
N ILE A 184 -5.10 0.71 3.88
CA ILE A 184 -5.24 1.89 3.03
C ILE A 184 -5.15 1.46 1.56
N LEU A 185 -6.17 1.84 0.79
CA LEU A 185 -6.25 1.57 -0.63
C LEU A 185 -5.92 2.84 -1.41
N TYR A 186 -5.12 2.72 -2.48
CA TYR A 186 -4.82 3.81 -3.41
C TYR A 186 -5.03 3.33 -4.84
N ASN A 187 -5.64 4.17 -5.66
CA ASN A 187 -5.79 3.97 -7.10
C ASN A 187 -5.00 5.03 -7.86
N LEU A 188 -4.41 4.63 -8.99
CA LEU A 188 -3.71 5.56 -9.89
C LEU A 188 -4.63 6.10 -10.99
N ASN A 189 -5.69 5.36 -11.32
CA ASN A 189 -6.68 5.77 -12.30
C ASN A 189 -7.87 6.45 -11.60
N PRO A 190 -8.17 7.73 -11.88
CA PRO A 190 -9.23 8.45 -11.19
C PRO A 190 -10.64 7.92 -11.50
N ALA A 191 -10.81 7.10 -12.54
CA ALA A 191 -12.07 6.40 -12.81
C ALA A 191 -12.45 5.39 -11.71
N ASP A 192 -11.50 4.99 -10.88
CA ASP A 192 -11.72 4.07 -9.75
C ASP A 192 -11.99 4.79 -8.43
N ASN A 193 -12.09 6.12 -8.41
CA ASN A 193 -12.26 6.89 -7.18
C ASN A 193 -13.49 6.44 -6.37
N GLU A 194 -14.66 6.44 -6.99
CA GLU A 194 -15.92 6.04 -6.37
C GLU A 194 -15.92 4.53 -6.05
N LEU A 195 -15.24 3.72 -6.87
CA LEU A 195 -15.05 2.30 -6.59
C LEU A 195 -14.26 2.11 -5.28
N MET A 196 -13.13 2.80 -5.11
CA MET A 196 -12.34 2.70 -3.88
C MET A 196 -13.08 3.28 -2.68
N ALA A 197 -13.72 4.44 -2.83
CA ALA A 197 -14.49 5.09 -1.77
C ALA A 197 -15.64 4.21 -1.25
N THR A 198 -16.31 3.46 -2.13
CA THR A 198 -17.38 2.54 -1.72
C THR A 198 -16.83 1.18 -1.26
N MET A 199 -15.70 0.72 -1.81
CA MET A 199 -15.07 -0.54 -1.41
C MET A 199 -14.70 -0.57 0.07
N ILE A 200 -14.14 0.53 0.59
CA ILE A 200 -13.75 0.61 2.01
C ILE A 200 -14.94 0.48 2.96
N GLY A 201 -16.13 0.91 2.53
CA GLY A 201 -17.36 0.84 3.31
C GLY A 201 -17.79 -0.58 3.64
N ASN A 202 -17.47 -1.55 2.78
CA ASN A 202 -17.83 -2.95 2.98
C ASN A 202 -17.14 -3.60 4.19
N PHE A 203 -16.01 -3.04 4.64
CA PHE A 203 -15.11 -3.68 5.61
C PHE A 203 -14.75 -2.77 6.80
N ASN A 204 -15.43 -1.64 6.96
CA ASN A 204 -15.37 -0.82 8.16
C ASN A 204 -16.33 -1.37 9.22
N ASP A 205 -15.81 -2.22 10.10
CA ASP A 205 -16.56 -3.02 11.09
C ASP A 205 -16.81 -2.32 12.46
N GLY A 206 -16.34 -1.07 12.62
CA GLY A 206 -16.45 -0.31 13.87
C GLY A 206 -15.41 -0.66 14.94
N SER A 207 -14.53 -1.64 14.73
CA SER A 207 -13.45 -2.00 15.67
C SER A 207 -12.39 -0.90 15.83
N LYS A 208 -12.21 -0.09 14.78
CA LYS A 208 -11.34 1.09 14.72
C LYS A 208 -12.02 2.16 13.87
N GLU A 209 -11.82 3.42 14.24
CA GLU A 209 -12.29 4.55 13.44
C GLU A 209 -11.63 4.53 12.04
N GLY A 210 -12.44 4.32 11.01
CA GLY A 210 -11.97 4.19 9.63
C GLY A 210 -10.91 3.10 9.47
N LYS A 211 -11.17 1.88 9.98
CA LYS A 211 -10.30 0.70 9.84
C LYS A 211 -9.76 0.58 8.41
N ILE A 212 -10.63 0.69 7.41
CA ILE A 212 -10.26 0.69 6.01
C ILE A 212 -10.37 2.11 5.46
N GLN A 213 -9.26 2.64 4.96
CA GLN A 213 -9.10 3.98 4.43
C GLN A 213 -8.96 3.94 2.92
N TRP A 214 -9.51 4.96 2.25
CA TRP A 214 -9.11 5.30 0.90
C TRP A 214 -8.12 6.45 1.00
N GLY A 215 -6.90 6.21 0.54
CA GLY A 215 -5.78 7.13 0.70
C GLY A 215 -5.90 8.40 -0.14
N SER A 216 -5.00 9.34 0.11
CA SER A 216 -4.91 10.58 -0.68
C SER A 216 -4.63 10.29 -2.15
N ALA A 217 -4.96 11.26 -3.01
CA ALA A 217 -4.73 11.16 -4.45
C ALA A 217 -3.25 10.85 -4.74
N TRP A 218 -3.00 9.73 -5.43
CA TRP A 218 -1.66 9.16 -5.53
C TRP A 218 -0.94 9.56 -6.82
N TRP A 219 0.36 9.90 -6.69
CA TRP A 219 1.31 10.10 -7.78
C TRP A 219 0.84 11.12 -8.84
N PHE A 220 0.36 10.69 -10.01
CA PHE A 220 -0.14 11.61 -11.05
C PHE A 220 -1.37 12.40 -10.59
N LEU A 221 -2.08 11.88 -9.59
CA LEU A 221 -3.27 12.51 -9.01
C LEU A 221 -2.92 13.45 -7.83
N ASP A 222 -1.67 13.46 -7.35
CA ASP A 222 -1.21 14.37 -6.28
C ASP A 222 -0.97 15.79 -6.83
N GLN A 223 -2.08 16.42 -7.22
CA GLN A 223 -2.21 17.78 -7.74
C GLN A 223 -3.65 18.26 -7.50
N LYS A 224 -3.94 19.56 -7.67
CA LYS A 224 -5.23 20.16 -7.28
C LYS A 224 -6.46 19.39 -7.75
N ASP A 225 -6.59 19.09 -9.04
CA ASP A 225 -7.76 18.41 -9.62
C ASP A 225 -7.92 16.99 -9.06
N GLY A 226 -6.82 16.23 -8.98
CA GLY A 226 -6.86 14.85 -8.48
C GLY A 226 -7.20 14.80 -7.00
N MET A 227 -6.61 15.66 -6.18
CA MET A 227 -6.96 15.78 -4.75
C MET A 227 -8.38 16.28 -4.54
N THR A 228 -8.86 17.27 -5.30
CA THR A 228 -10.26 17.71 -5.21
C THR A 228 -11.23 16.56 -5.48
N LYS A 229 -11.01 15.80 -6.57
CA LYS A 229 -11.86 14.65 -6.91
C LYS A 229 -11.81 13.57 -5.83
N GLN A 230 -10.63 13.28 -5.29
CA GLN A 230 -10.47 12.29 -4.22
C GLN A 230 -11.19 12.72 -2.93
N ILE A 231 -10.99 13.97 -2.48
CA ILE A 231 -11.64 14.52 -1.29
C ILE A 231 -13.16 14.52 -1.46
N ASN A 232 -13.67 14.96 -2.60
CA ASN A 232 -15.12 15.02 -2.86
C ASN A 232 -15.76 13.63 -2.88
N ALA A 233 -15.14 12.65 -3.54
CA ALA A 233 -15.67 11.28 -3.54
C ALA A 233 -15.63 10.67 -2.12
N LEU A 234 -14.56 10.92 -1.34
CA LEU A 234 -14.47 10.42 0.03
C LEU A 234 -15.48 11.10 0.96
N SER A 235 -15.73 12.40 0.75
CA SER A 235 -16.76 13.16 1.49
C SER A 235 -18.16 12.61 1.22
N ASN A 236 -18.48 12.30 -0.03
CA ASN A 236 -19.81 11.79 -0.42
C ASN A 236 -20.06 10.34 0.00
N MET A 237 -19.04 9.47 -0.05
CA MET A 237 -19.21 8.02 0.07
C MET A 237 -18.59 7.43 1.34
N GLY A 238 -17.89 8.24 2.12
CA GLY A 238 -17.19 7.83 3.34
C GLY A 238 -17.30 8.88 4.45
N LEU A 239 -16.26 8.94 5.30
CA LEU A 239 -16.19 9.88 6.42
C LEU A 239 -14.91 10.70 6.31
N LEU A 240 -14.98 11.86 5.64
CA LEU A 240 -13.82 12.75 5.47
C LEU A 240 -13.19 13.15 6.81
N SER A 241 -13.98 13.30 7.87
CA SER A 241 -13.49 13.60 9.22
C SER A 241 -12.57 12.54 9.83
N LYS A 242 -12.57 11.32 9.29
CA LYS A 242 -11.71 10.20 9.70
C LYS A 242 -10.59 9.91 8.70
N PHE A 243 -10.44 10.74 7.68
CA PHE A 243 -9.39 10.59 6.68
C PHE A 243 -8.01 10.74 7.33
N VAL A 244 -7.11 9.78 7.06
CA VAL A 244 -5.73 9.80 7.56
C VAL A 244 -4.87 10.91 6.94
N GLY A 245 -5.32 11.52 5.85
CA GLY A 245 -4.70 12.72 5.29
C GLY A 245 -3.55 12.43 4.33
N MET A 246 -2.62 13.39 4.27
CA MET A 246 -1.61 13.49 3.23
C MET A 246 -0.32 12.73 3.56
N LEU A 247 0.31 12.19 2.53
CA LEU A 247 1.70 11.71 2.54
C LEU A 247 2.42 12.20 1.28
N THR A 248 3.75 12.31 1.30
CA THR A 248 4.48 12.89 0.17
C THR A 248 4.78 11.93 -0.97
N ASP A 249 4.83 10.62 -0.69
CA ASP A 249 5.28 9.55 -1.59
C ASP A 249 6.53 9.94 -2.42
N SER A 250 7.51 10.57 -1.76
CA SER A 250 8.63 11.20 -2.45
C SER A 250 9.97 10.76 -1.89
N ARG A 251 10.96 10.72 -2.78
CA ARG A 251 12.38 10.56 -2.46
C ARG A 251 13.11 11.90 -2.28
N SER A 252 12.44 13.04 -2.47
CA SER A 252 13.02 14.38 -2.32
C SER A 252 12.76 14.93 -0.93
N PHE A 253 13.80 15.42 -0.24
CA PHE A 253 13.63 16.15 1.02
C PHE A 253 12.88 17.49 0.86
N LEU A 254 12.74 17.98 -0.38
CA LEU A 254 11.99 19.19 -0.70
C LEU A 254 10.51 18.89 -0.99
N SER A 255 10.00 17.72 -0.64
CA SER A 255 8.61 17.32 -0.92
C SER A 255 7.60 17.78 0.13
N PHE A 256 8.04 18.21 1.32
CA PHE A 256 7.14 18.64 2.40
C PHE A 256 6.16 19.78 2.03
N PRO A 257 6.48 20.71 1.11
CA PRO A 257 5.48 21.65 0.58
C PRO A 257 4.24 21.00 -0.05
N ARG A 258 4.28 19.71 -0.44
CA ARG A 258 3.07 18.96 -0.83
C ARG A 258 2.04 18.89 0.30
N HIS A 259 2.47 18.82 1.57
CA HIS A 259 1.54 18.95 2.70
C HIS A 259 0.93 20.34 2.78
N GLU A 260 1.69 21.41 2.53
CA GLU A 260 1.13 22.76 2.48
C GLU A 260 0.09 22.88 1.37
N TYR A 261 0.41 22.37 0.19
CA TYR A 261 -0.48 22.37 -0.97
C TYR A 261 -1.79 21.62 -0.69
N PHE A 262 -1.72 20.41 -0.12
CA PHE A 262 -2.87 19.65 0.34
C PHE A 262 -3.70 20.43 1.39
N ARG A 263 -3.04 21.00 2.41
CA ARG A 263 -3.71 21.72 3.51
C ARG A 263 -4.46 22.95 3.01
N ARG A 264 -3.86 23.73 2.10
CA ARG A 264 -4.51 24.89 1.49
C ARG A 264 -5.75 24.49 0.72
N LEU A 265 -5.66 23.41 -0.07
CA LEU A 265 -6.80 22.89 -0.81
C LEU A 265 -7.92 22.41 0.13
N LEU A 266 -7.57 21.62 1.16
CA LEU A 266 -8.52 21.13 2.14
C LEU A 266 -9.25 22.28 2.84
N CYS A 267 -8.51 23.27 3.35
CA CYS A 267 -9.12 24.45 3.99
C CYS A 267 -10.02 25.24 3.02
N ASN A 268 -9.64 25.34 1.75
CA ASN A 268 -10.47 26.02 0.75
C ASN A 268 -11.77 25.29 0.49
N ILE A 269 -11.75 23.95 0.37
CA ILE A 269 -12.96 23.13 0.19
C ILE A 269 -13.92 23.34 1.36
N PHE A 270 -13.45 23.17 2.61
CA PHE A 270 -14.27 23.40 3.80
C PHE A 270 -14.77 24.84 3.91
N GLY A 271 -13.94 25.82 3.55
CA GLY A 271 -14.32 27.24 3.57
C GLY A 271 -15.44 27.55 2.58
N GLU A 272 -15.33 27.04 1.35
CA GLU A 272 -16.34 27.20 0.30
C GLU A 272 -17.67 26.54 0.69
N GLU A 273 -17.63 25.32 1.23
CA GLU A 273 -18.83 24.63 1.73
C GLU A 273 -19.51 25.38 2.89
N ILE A 274 -18.74 26.06 3.76
CA ILE A 274 -19.29 26.92 4.82
C ILE A 274 -19.94 28.18 4.23
N GLU A 275 -19.27 28.86 3.30
CA GLU A 275 -19.78 30.08 2.65
C GLU A 275 -21.06 29.80 1.86
N ASN A 276 -21.16 28.63 1.24
CA ASN A 276 -22.35 28.18 0.51
C ASN A 276 -23.49 27.70 1.44
N GLY A 277 -23.24 27.56 2.74
CA GLY A 277 -24.22 27.05 3.70
C GLY A 277 -24.44 25.53 3.65
N GLU A 278 -23.52 24.80 3.03
CA GLU A 278 -23.51 23.33 2.97
C GLU A 278 -22.96 22.73 4.28
N LEU A 279 -22.00 23.42 4.91
CA LEU A 279 -21.50 23.12 6.25
C LEU A 279 -21.83 24.24 7.24
N PRO A 280 -22.02 23.91 8.54
CA PRO A 280 -22.25 24.93 9.56
C PRO A 280 -21.01 25.81 9.72
N ASN A 281 -21.22 27.11 9.89
CA ASN A 281 -20.17 28.07 10.24
C ASN A 281 -19.76 27.95 11.72
N ASN A 282 -19.26 26.77 12.11
CA ASN A 282 -18.69 26.49 13.42
C ASN A 282 -17.19 26.25 13.25
N ILE A 283 -16.42 27.33 13.37
CA ILE A 283 -14.97 27.32 13.14
C ILE A 283 -14.23 26.43 14.13
N GLU A 284 -14.71 26.30 15.37
CA GLU A 284 -14.08 25.42 16.37
C GLU A 284 -14.20 23.96 15.94
N TRP A 285 -15.41 23.54 15.53
CA TRP A 285 -15.67 22.18 15.07
C TRP A 285 -14.94 21.87 13.75
N THR A 286 -15.09 22.72 12.73
CA THR A 286 -14.43 22.52 11.43
C THR A 286 -12.91 22.59 11.55
N GLY A 287 -12.40 23.52 12.37
CA GLY A 287 -10.97 23.64 12.67
C GLY A 287 -10.42 22.37 13.31
N LYS A 288 -11.18 21.73 14.21
CA LYS A 288 -10.80 20.42 14.77
C LYS A 288 -10.76 19.33 13.70
N VAL A 289 -11.75 19.25 12.82
CA VAL A 289 -11.77 18.28 11.71
C VAL A 289 -10.54 18.43 10.82
N ILE A 290 -10.21 19.67 10.44
CA ILE A 290 -9.03 19.96 9.63
C ILE A 290 -7.73 19.56 10.36
N GLN A 291 -7.59 19.89 11.65
CA GLN A 291 -6.43 19.46 12.45
C GLN A 291 -6.31 17.93 12.52
N ASP A 292 -7.44 17.24 12.64
CA ASP A 292 -7.50 15.79 12.69
C ASP A 292 -7.02 15.19 11.37
N ILE A 293 -7.49 15.68 10.22
CA ILE A 293 -7.03 15.25 8.88
C ILE A 293 -5.55 15.62 8.65
N CYS A 294 -5.10 16.77 9.15
CA CYS A 294 -3.73 17.24 8.95
C CYS A 294 -2.67 16.47 9.74
N PHE A 295 -3.06 15.81 10.84
CA PHE A 295 -2.11 15.15 11.74
C PHE A 295 -2.74 14.09 12.67
N ASN A 296 -3.78 14.43 13.44
CA ASN A 296 -4.19 13.59 14.58
C ASN A 296 -4.75 12.23 14.14
N ASN A 297 -5.45 12.17 13.00
CA ASN A 297 -5.98 10.94 12.43
C ASN A 297 -4.85 9.98 12.07
N ALA A 298 -3.84 10.43 11.32
CA ALA A 298 -2.67 9.62 11.00
C ALA A 298 -1.97 9.13 12.27
N LYS A 299 -1.71 10.04 13.23
CA LYS A 299 -1.06 9.70 14.50
C LYS A 299 -1.80 8.58 15.24
N LYS A 300 -3.12 8.71 15.39
CA LYS A 300 -3.98 7.71 16.04
C LYS A 300 -4.08 6.41 15.24
N TYR A 301 -4.20 6.51 13.91
CA TYR A 301 -4.38 5.38 13.02
C TYR A 301 -3.12 4.51 12.98
N PHE A 302 -1.93 5.10 12.91
CA PHE A 302 -0.66 4.36 12.88
C PHE A 302 -0.07 4.07 14.27
N ASN A 303 -0.55 4.74 15.32
CA ASN A 303 -0.04 4.67 16.68
C ASN A 303 1.43 5.14 16.78
N TRP A 304 1.72 6.30 16.18
CA TRP A 304 3.01 6.98 16.20
C TRP A 304 3.05 8.18 17.17
#